data_AF-A0A2V2ZKM5-F1
#
_entry.id   AF-A0A2V2ZKM5-F1
#
_cell.length_a   1.000
_cell.length_b   1.000
_cell.length_c   1.000
_cell.angle_alpha   90.00
_cell.angle_beta   90.00
_cell.angle_gamma   90.00
#
_symmetry.space_group_name_H-M   'P 1'
#
loop_
_entity.id
_entity.type
_entity.pdbx_description
1 polymer ?
#
loop_
_entity_poly.entity_id
_entity_poly.type
_entity_poly.pdbx_seq_one_letter_code
_entity_poly.pdbx_strand_id
1 'polypeptide(L)' 'MLFTTVVTYNIVDCLDPPVTPDDHHFGPAENIANSLFLSFVLGAVVFISAVRIQRRPHRK' A
#
# COMPACT_ATOMS: atom_id res chain seq x y z
N MET A 1 -4.95 -8.24 -11.40
CA MET A 1 -6.29 -8.35 -10.78
C MET A 1 -6.21 -8.56 -9.26
N LEU A 2 -5.34 -9.45 -8.74
CA LEU A 2 -5.18 -9.62 -7.29
C LEU A 2 -4.70 -8.35 -6.54
N PHE A 3 -3.73 -7.61 -7.10
CA PHE A 3 -3.19 -6.40 -6.47
C PHE A 3 -4.23 -5.31 -6.23
N THR A 4 -5.11 -5.08 -7.22
CA THR A 4 -6.18 -4.08 -7.11
C THR A 4 -7.20 -4.48 -6.06
N THR A 5 -7.55 -5.77 -5.99
CA THR A 5 -8.49 -6.30 -4.99
C THR A 5 -7.94 -6.16 -3.58
N VAL A 6 -6.65 -6.46 -3.35
CA VAL A 6 -6.01 -6.30 -2.04
C VAL A 6 -5.97 -4.84 -1.61
N VAL A 7 -5.64 -3.92 -2.52
CA VAL A 7 -5.63 -2.48 -2.22
C VAL A 7 -7.03 -1.97 -1.90
N THR A 8 -8.05 -2.37 -2.67
CA THR A 8 -9.44 -1.98 -2.41
C THR A 8 -9.95 -2.52 -1.07
N TYR A 9 -9.66 -3.78 -0.74
CA TYR A 9 -10.03 -4.34 0.56
C TYR A 9 -9.38 -3.58 1.71
N ASN A 10 -8.10 -3.23 1.58
CA ASN A 10 -7.36 -2.50 2.62
C ASN A 10 -7.93 -1.08 2.84
N ILE A 11 -8.36 -0.41 1.77
CA ILE A 11 -9.02 0.90 1.86
C ILE A 11 -10.40 0.78 2.51
N VAL A 12 -11.19 -0.25 2.15
CA VAL A 12 -12.53 -0.48 2.71
C VAL A 12 -12.45 -0.82 4.19
N ASP A 13 -11.54 -1.71 4.61
CA ASP A 13 -11.28 -2.02 6.03
C ASP A 13 -10.81 -0.80 6.83
N CYS A 14 -10.15 0.16 6.18
CA CYS A 14 -9.72 1.39 6.84
C CYS A 14 -10.87 2.40 7.01
N LEU A 15 -11.87 2.38 6.12
CA LEU A 15 -13.00 3.31 6.13
C LEU A 15 -14.17 2.81 6.98
N ASP A 16 -14.40 1.50 6.99
CA ASP A 16 -15.48 0.86 7.74
C ASP A 16 -14.93 -0.38 8.48
N PRO A 17 -14.06 -0.16 9.49
CA PRO A 17 -13.44 -1.26 10.21
C PRO A 17 -14.54 -2.10 10.87
N PRO A 18 -14.56 -3.44 10.67
CA PRO A 18 -15.54 -4.28 11.34
C PRO A 18 -15.38 -4.10 12.85
N VAL A 19 -16.48 -3.71 13.51
CA VAL A 19 -16.55 -3.57 14.97
C VAL A 19 -16.15 -4.89 15.61
N THR A 20 -14.94 -4.94 16.15
CA THR A 20 -14.45 -6.12 16.88
C THR A 20 -15.23 -6.26 18.18
N PRO A 21 -15.64 -7.49 18.56
CA PRO A 21 -16.43 -7.74 19.77
C PRO A 21 -15.67 -7.48 21.08
N ASP A 22 -14.35 -7.31 21.01
CA ASP A 22 -13.51 -6.86 22.11
C ASP A 22 -13.14 -5.39 21.90
N ASP A 23 -13.50 -4.58 22.89
CA ASP A 23 -13.37 -3.11 23.01
C ASP A 23 -11.90 -2.63 23.08
N HIS A 24 -10.98 -3.35 22.45
CA HIS A 24 -9.58 -3.00 22.33
C HIS A 24 -9.39 -2.21 21.04
N HIS A 25 -9.37 -0.89 21.21
CA HIS A 25 -8.82 0.10 20.28
C HIS A 25 -7.36 -0.24 19.89
N PHE A 26 -7.11 -1.28 19.12
CA PHE A 26 -5.96 -1.31 18.22
C PHE A 26 -6.31 -0.39 17.06
N GLY A 27 -6.10 0.91 17.32
CA GLY A 27 -6.76 2.00 16.63
C GLY A 27 -6.40 2.09 15.15
N PRO A 28 -7.27 2.74 14.33
CA PRO A 28 -7.07 2.98 12.90
C PRO A 28 -5.67 3.54 12.54
N ALA A 29 -5.02 4.21 13.49
CA ALA A 29 -3.71 4.82 13.32
C ALA A 29 -2.58 3.84 12.96
N GLU A 30 -2.56 2.63 13.52
CA GLU A 30 -1.51 1.65 13.20
C GLU A 30 -1.68 1.10 11.78
N ASN A 31 -2.92 0.84 11.37
CA ASN A 31 -3.21 0.36 10.02
C ASN A 31 -2.95 1.46 8.97
N ILE A 32 -3.28 2.71 9.30
CA ILE A 32 -2.94 3.89 8.47
C ILE A 32 -1.42 4.06 8.36
N ALA A 33 -0.67 3.96 9.46
CA ALA A 33 0.78 4.09 9.44
C ALA A 33 1.44 3.00 8.59
N ASN A 34 0.99 1.74 8.74
CA ASN A 34 1.46 0.62 7.93
C ASN A 34 1.10 0.79 6.45
N SER A 35 -0.10 1.27 6.14
CA SER A 35 -0.55 1.56 4.78
C SER A 35 0.26 2.68 4.12
N LEU A 36 0.51 3.77 4.84
CA LEU A 36 1.36 4.87 4.37
C LEU A 36 2.80 4.42 4.13
N PHE A 37 3.36 3.61 5.03
CA PHE A 37 4.69 3.05 4.88
C PHE A 37 4.77 2.12 3.66
N LEU A 38 3.80 1.23 3.48
CA LEU A 38 3.72 0.34 2.32
C LEU A 38 3.57 1.12 1.00
N SER A 39 2.73 2.16 0.97
CA SER A 39 2.58 3.06 -0.17
C SER A 39 3.89 3.76 -0.52
N PHE A 40 4.62 4.25 0.48
CA PHE A 40 5.93 4.89 0.27
C PHE A 40 6.96 3.91 -0.30
N VAL A 41 7.06 2.70 0.26
CA VAL A 41 7.96 1.65 -0.24
C VAL A 41 7.60 1.27 -1.68
N LEU A 42 6.31 1.10 -1.99
CA LEU A 42 5.85 0.79 -3.34
C LEU A 42 6.20 1.91 -4.33
N GLY A 43 5.96 3.17 -3.95
CA GLY A 43 6.35 4.34 -4.72
C GLY A 43 7.84 4.40 -5.00
N ALA A 44 8.68 4.14 -3.99
CA ALA A 44 10.14 4.09 -4.15
C ALA A 44 10.58 2.98 -5.11
N VAL A 45 10.02 1.77 -5.00
CA VAL A 45 10.33 0.64 -5.88
C VAL A 45 9.93 0.95 -7.32
N VAL A 46 8.75 1.50 -7.55
CA VAL A 46 8.28 1.90 -8.90
C VAL A 46 9.18 2.99 -9.47
N PHE A 47 9.52 4.02 -8.69
CA PHE A 47 10.39 5.10 -9.13
C PHE A 47 11.78 4.61 -9.51
N ILE A 48 12.42 3.79 -8.67
CA ILE A 48 13.73 3.19 -8.95
C ILE A 48 13.65 2.30 -10.20
N SER A 49 12.59 1.52 -10.34
CA SER A 49 12.38 0.64 -11.50
C SER A 49 12.22 1.45 -12.78
N ALA A 50 11.42 2.52 -12.75
CA ALA A 50 11.23 3.43 -13.87
C ALA A 50 12.54 4.11 -14.28
N VAL A 51 13.29 4.66 -13.32
CA VAL A 51 14.62 5.25 -13.56
C VAL A 51 15.58 4.21 -14.12
N ARG A 52 15.57 2.97 -13.62
CA ARG A 52 16.40 1.90 -14.18
C ARG A 52 16.03 1.52 -15.60
N ILE A 53 14.75 1.48 -15.94
CA ILE A 53 14.28 1.22 -17.31
C ILE A 53 14.73 2.36 -18.23
N GLN A 54 14.56 3.62 -17.81
CA GLN A 54 15.02 4.78 -18.58
C GLN A 54 16.54 4.83 -18.75
N ARG A 55 17.29 4.39 -17.73
CA ARG A 55 18.76 4.33 -17.76
C ARG A 55 19.31 3.11 -18.48
N ARG A 56 18.50 2.11 -18.82
CA ARG A 56 18.97 1.09 -19.77
C ARG A 56 19.21 1.82 -21.09
N PRO A 57 20.44 1.84 -21.62
CA PRO A 57 20.68 2.41 -22.93
C PRO A 57 19.75 1.68 -23.88
N HIS A 58 18.92 2.44 -24.59
CA HIS A 58 18.05 1.96 -25.64
C HIS A 58 18.94 1.14 -26.60
N ARG A 59 18.99 -0.18 -26.41
CA ARG A 59 19.65 -1.09 -27.34
C ARG A 59 18.73 -1.05 -28.57
N LYS A 60 19.14 -0.25 -29.55
CA LYS A 60 18.62 -0.28 -30.91
C LYS A 60 18.58 -1.71 -31.42
#